data_AF-A0A8D2N8X8-F1
#
_entry.id   AF-A0A8D2N8X8-F1
#
_cell.length_a   1.000
_cell.length_b   1.000
_cell.length_c   1.000
_cell.angle_alpha   90.00
_cell.angle_beta   90.00
_cell.angle_gamma   90.00
#
_symmetry.space_group_name_H-M   'P 1'
#
loop_
_entity.id
_entity.type
_entity.pdbx_description
1 polymer ?
#
loop_
_entity_poly.entity_id
_entity_poly.type
_entity_poly.pdbx_seq_one_letter_code
_entity_poly.pdbx_strand_id
1 'polypeptide(L)' 'MKDANGKWQKPPPPYPCIETADSKMNLDDFISMNPEVGWGSVFSLSDFVHRFGSQTDYSYALEGQ' A
#
# COMPACT_ATOMS: atom_id res chain seq x y z
N MET A 1 4.00 -3.65 16.91
CA MET A 1 5.00 -2.58 17.18
C MET A 1 5.62 -2.61 18.57
N LYS A 2 5.05 -3.35 19.54
CA LYS A 2 5.77 -3.75 20.75
C LYS A 2 6.59 -5.01 20.46
N ASP A 3 7.69 -5.19 21.17
CA ASP A 3 8.45 -6.44 21.15
C ASP A 3 7.84 -7.48 22.11
N ALA A 4 8.48 -8.65 22.22
CA ALA A 4 8.04 -9.73 23.11
C ALA A 4 8.07 -9.33 24.60
N ASN A 5 8.86 -8.32 24.97
CA ASN A 5 8.94 -7.77 26.32
C ASN A 5 7.94 -6.63 26.55
N GLY A 6 7.07 -6.33 25.58
CA GLY A 6 6.09 -5.24 25.65
C GLY A 6 6.67 -3.84 25.45
N LYS A 7 7.97 -3.71 25.13
CA LYS A 7 8.61 -2.42 24.87
C LYS A 7 8.29 -1.97 23.45
N TRP A 8 8.02 -0.68 23.29
CA TRP A 8 7.83 -0.07 21.98
C TRP A 8 9.11 -0.11 21.16
N GLN A 9 9.03 -0.66 19.95
CA GLN A 9 10.16 -0.65 18.99
C GLN A 9 10.43 0.77 18.47
N LYS A 10 9.39 1.59 18.33
CA LYS A 10 9.42 3.03 18.04
C LYS A 10 8.32 3.71 18.86
N PRO A 11 8.49 4.99 19.27
CA PRO A 11 7.45 5.68 20.03
C PRO A 11 6.14 5.71 19.22
N PRO A 12 4.98 5.41 19.84
CA PRO A 12 3.70 5.50 19.15
C PRO A 12 3.36 6.98 18.88
N PRO A 13 2.50 7.25 17.88
CA PRO A 13 1.94 8.58 17.70
C PRO A 13 1.24 9.09 18.98
N PRO A 14 1.21 10.41 19.23
CA PRO A 14 0.67 10.99 20.46
C PRO A 14 -0.85 11.11 20.49
N TYR A 15 -1.56 10.48 19.55
CA TYR A 15 -3.02 10.43 19.49
C TYR A 15 -3.52 8.98 19.74
N PRO A 16 -4.79 8.79 20.13
CA PRO A 16 -5.36 7.45 20.34
C PRO A 16 -5.26 6.56 19.11
N CYS A 17 -5.32 5.24 19.28
CA CYS A 17 -5.29 4.32 18.13
C CYS A 17 -6.43 4.61 17.16
N ILE A 18 -6.15 4.48 15.87
CA ILE A 18 -7.18 4.53 14.84
C ILE A 18 -7.96 3.23 14.92
N GLU A 19 -9.26 3.31 15.17
CA GLU A 19 -10.16 2.17 15.27
C GLU A 19 -11.52 2.51 14.65
N THR A 20 -12.25 1.48 14.21
CA THR A 20 -13.63 1.59 13.73
C THR A 20 -14.57 0.83 14.65
N ALA A 21 -15.88 0.89 14.38
CA ALA A 21 -16.86 0.08 15.10
C ALA A 21 -16.62 -1.44 14.93
N ASP A 22 -16.08 -1.84 13.77
CA ASP A 22 -15.96 -3.24 13.37
C ASP A 22 -14.60 -3.85 13.74
N SER A 23 -13.53 -3.04 13.80
CA SER A 23 -12.19 -3.55 14.12
C SER A 23 -11.30 -2.50 14.78
N LYS A 24 -10.48 -2.98 15.72
CA LYS A 24 -9.42 -2.22 16.39
C LYS A 24 -8.02 -2.49 15.84
N MET A 25 -7.87 -3.55 15.05
CA MET A 25 -6.59 -4.02 14.53
C MET A 25 -6.82 -4.92 13.32
N ASN A 26 -6.73 -4.34 12.12
CA ASN A 26 -6.83 -5.05 10.83
C ASN A 26 -5.62 -4.77 9.93
N LEU A 27 -4.48 -4.35 10.50
CA LEU A 27 -3.29 -3.99 9.72
C LEU A 27 -2.80 -5.14 8.83
N ASP A 28 -2.93 -6.39 9.31
CA ASP A 28 -2.50 -7.57 8.57
C ASP A 28 -3.31 -7.76 7.27
N ASP A 29 -4.59 -7.36 7.25
CA ASP A 29 -5.45 -7.46 6.07
C ASP A 29 -5.02 -6.49 4.96
N PHE A 30 -4.46 -5.33 5.33
CA PHE A 30 -3.93 -4.34 4.38
C PHE A 30 -2.48 -4.62 3.98
N ILE A 31 -1.69 -5.28 4.82
CA ILE A 31 -0.32 -5.70 4.51
C ILE A 31 -0.32 -6.94 3.60
N SER A 32 -1.36 -7.78 3.70
CA SER A 32 -1.56 -8.95 2.86
C SER A 32 -1.57 -8.58 1.37
N MET A 33 -0.85 -9.36 0.56
CA MET A 33 -0.89 -9.29 -0.91
C MET A 33 -1.78 -10.40 -1.51
N ASN A 34 -2.60 -11.06 -0.68
CA ASN A 34 -3.64 -11.95 -1.19
C ASN A 34 -4.83 -11.10 -1.67
N PRO A 35 -5.21 -11.13 -2.95
CA PRO A 35 -6.31 -10.32 -3.49
C PRO A 35 -7.69 -10.67 -2.91
N GLU A 36 -7.83 -11.80 -2.20
CA GLU A 36 -9.08 -12.19 -1.53
C GLU A 36 -9.23 -11.62 -0.11
N VAL A 37 -8.21 -10.93 0.41
CA VAL A 37 -8.17 -10.40 1.78
C VAL A 37 -8.19 -8.87 1.77
N GLY A 38 -8.94 -8.28 2.69
CA GLY A 38 -8.94 -6.83 2.93
C GLY A 38 -9.76 -6.03 1.91
N TRP A 39 -9.27 -4.83 1.58
CA TRP A 39 -9.95 -3.87 0.71
C TRP A 39 -9.02 -3.40 -0.40
N GLY A 40 -9.61 -3.01 -1.53
CA GLY A 40 -8.87 -2.48 -2.68
C GLY A 40 -8.48 -3.56 -3.68
N SER A 41 -7.38 -3.33 -4.40
CA SER A 41 -6.87 -4.27 -5.41
C SER A 41 -5.37 -4.44 -5.22
N VAL A 42 -4.91 -5.69 -5.24
CA VAL A 42 -3.48 -6.03 -5.21
C VAL A 42 -2.96 -6.02 -6.65
N PHE A 43 -1.86 -5.30 -6.88
CA PHE A 43 -1.21 -5.24 -8.18
C PHE A 43 0.20 -5.81 -8.09
N SER A 44 0.64 -6.52 -9.14
CA SER A 44 2.06 -6.71 -9.35
C SER A 44 2.73 -5.35 -9.63
N LEU A 45 4.05 -5.26 -9.47
CA LEU A 45 4.77 -4.02 -9.81
C LEU A 45 4.53 -3.60 -11.27
N SER A 46 4.53 -4.56 -12.20
CA SER A 46 4.28 -4.29 -13.63
C SER A 46 2.89 -3.74 -13.85
N ASP A 47 1.86 -4.35 -13.25
CA ASP A 47 0.48 -3.90 -13.42
C ASP A 47 0.26 -2.52 -12.79
N PHE A 48 0.87 -2.27 -11.64
CA PHE A 48 0.79 -0.97 -10.96
C PHE A 48 1.41 0.14 -11.81
N VAL A 49 2.61 -0.09 -12.37
CA VAL A 49 3.28 0.88 -13.26
C VAL A 49 2.53 1.03 -14.57
N HIS A 50 2.01 -0.04 -15.15
CA HIS A 50 1.19 0.06 -16.36
C HIS A 50 -0.09 0.88 -16.12
N ARG A 51 -0.70 0.73 -14.95
CA ARG A 51 -1.94 1.40 -14.58
C ARG A 51 -1.76 2.88 -14.21
N PHE A 52 -0.69 3.22 -13.50
CA PHE A 52 -0.50 4.54 -12.90
C PHE A 52 0.76 5.28 -13.37
N GLY A 53 1.66 4.62 -14.09
CA GLY A 53 2.78 5.25 -14.76
C GLY A 53 2.31 6.12 -15.90
N SER A 54 2.93 7.29 -16.07
CA SER A 54 2.66 8.16 -17.20
C SER A 54 2.97 7.43 -18.51
N GLN A 55 2.00 7.36 -19.42
CA GLN A 55 2.29 7.14 -20.82
C GLN A 55 3.02 8.40 -21.31
N THR A 56 4.35 8.40 -21.27
CA THR A 56 5.09 9.31 -22.13
C THR A 56 4.82 8.82 -23.55
N ASP A 57 3.87 9.46 -24.22
CA ASP A 57 3.65 9.29 -25.66
C ASP A 57 4.97 9.61 -26.37
N TYR A 58 5.70 8.56 -26.77
CA TYR A 58 6.83 8.66 -27.69
C TYR A 58 6.32 8.91 -29.13
N SER A 59 5.31 9.76 -29.31
CA SER A 59 4.73 10.08 -30.62
C SER A 59 5.50 11.15 -31.40
N TYR A 60 6.66 11.62 -30.92
CA TYR A 60 7.47 12.65 -31.60
C TYR A 60 8.90 12.20 -31.98
N ALA A 61 9.12 10.95 -32.37
CA ALA A 61 10.45 10.49 -32.79
C ALA A 61 10.53 9.87 -34.20
N LEU A 62 9.48 9.92 -35.03
CA LEU A 62 9.48 9.34 -36.39
C LEU A 62 8.88 10.27 -37.47
N GLU A 63 9.10 11.58 -37.38
CA GLU A 63 8.87 12.51 -38.52
C GLU A 63 10.18 13.17 -38.98
N GLY A 64 11.23 12.36 -39.12
CA GLY A 64 12.53 12.84 -39.61
C GLY A 64 13.34 11.75 -40.28
N GLN A 65 12.84 11.21 -41.39
CA GLN A 65 13.64 10.54 -42.43
C GLN A 65 13.05 10.81 -43.81
#